data_AF-A0AAV8ZBI9-F1
#
_entry.id   AF-A0AAV8ZBI9-F1
#
_cell.length_a   1.000
_cell.length_b   1.000
_cell.length_c   1.000
_cell.angle_alpha   90.00
_cell.angle_beta   90.00
_cell.angle_gamma   90.00
#
_symmetry.space_group_name_H-M   'P 1'
#
loop_
_entity.id
_entity.type
_entity.pdbx_description
1 polymer ?
#
loop_
_entity_poly.entity_id
_entity_poly.type
_entity_poly.pdbx_seq_one_letter_code
_entity_poly.pdbx_strand_id
1 'polypeptide(L)'
;MVETPKSDADSLYECLTKCLQEKQIPLTNLVGFSSDTTNVMVGEYHSVFSYLKKNLSDIVCVRCSCHMVYLAASKACLQLPGSVEDMIYNIGSHFSRSYGKQEKLKEFQEFFKTDIHKVLLPSVTRWLSV
;
A
#
# COMPACT_ATOMS: atom_id res chain seq x y z
N MET A 1 -4.80 -4.25 -17.88
CA MET A 1 -5.53 -3.73 -16.69
C MET A 1 -7.00 -3.77 -17.06
N VAL A 2 -7.87 -4.28 -16.18
CA VAL A 2 -9.32 -4.37 -16.42
C VAL A 2 -9.99 -3.42 -15.44
N GLU A 3 -10.86 -2.57 -15.94
CA GLU A 3 -11.57 -1.57 -15.15
C GLU A 3 -12.96 -2.09 -14.80
N THR A 4 -13.35 -1.97 -13.53
CA THR A 4 -14.69 -2.31 -13.06
C THR A 4 -15.35 -1.07 -12.49
N PRO A 5 -16.60 -0.73 -12.90
CA PRO A 5 -17.29 0.45 -12.39
C PRO A 5 -17.75 0.27 -10.94
N LYS A 6 -17.85 -0.98 -10.48
CA LYS A 6 -18.20 -1.35 -9.11
C LYS A 6 -17.02 -1.99 -8.41
N SER A 7 -16.91 -1.73 -7.12
CA SER A 7 -15.85 -2.21 -6.22
C SER A 7 -16.38 -3.14 -5.13
N ASP A 8 -17.50 -3.82 -5.38
CA ASP A 8 -18.05 -4.86 -4.50
C ASP A 8 -17.48 -6.25 -4.83
N ALA A 9 -17.71 -7.20 -3.93
CA ALA A 9 -17.10 -8.54 -4.01
C ALA A 9 -17.61 -9.32 -5.23
N ASP A 10 -18.91 -9.20 -5.54
CA ASP A 10 -19.54 -9.89 -6.66
C ASP A 10 -18.93 -9.42 -7.99
N SER A 11 -18.91 -8.10 -8.22
CA SER A 11 -18.42 -7.51 -9.45
C SER A 11 -16.95 -7.81 -9.69
N LEU A 12 -16.13 -7.79 -8.63
CA LEU A 12 -14.71 -8.11 -8.72
C LEU A 12 -14.46 -9.61 -8.95
N TYR A 13 -15.24 -10.49 -8.33
CA TYR A 13 -15.16 -11.92 -8.55
C TYR A 13 -15.61 -12.31 -9.97
N GLU A 14 -16.70 -11.75 -10.46
CA GLU A 14 -17.16 -11.91 -11.85
C GLU A 14 -16.12 -11.42 -12.84
N CYS A 15 -15.53 -10.25 -12.59
CA CYS A 15 -14.44 -9.72 -13.42
C CYS A 15 -13.24 -10.67 -13.44
N LEU A 16 -12.80 -11.16 -12.28
CA LEU A 16 -11.69 -12.11 -12.15
C LEU A 16 -11.96 -13.40 -12.93
N THR A 17 -13.13 -14.01 -12.72
CA THR A 17 -13.50 -15.28 -13.37
C THR A 17 -13.65 -15.12 -14.88
N LYS A 18 -14.25 -14.03 -15.35
CA LYS A 18 -14.31 -13.69 -16.78
C LYS A 18 -12.91 -13.55 -17.39
N CYS A 19 -11.99 -12.86 -16.71
CA CYS A 19 -10.61 -12.73 -17.17
C CYS A 19 -9.90 -14.08 -17.28
N LEU A 20 -10.14 -15.00 -16.35
CA LEU A 20 -9.59 -16.36 -16.39
C LEU A 20 -10.18 -17.16 -17.55
N GLN A 21 -11.50 -17.07 -17.77
CA GLN A 21 -12.19 -17.73 -18.88
C GLN A 21 -11.69 -17.25 -20.25
N GLU A 22 -11.57 -15.93 -20.46
CA GLU A 22 -11.04 -15.34 -21.70
C GLU A 22 -9.60 -15.81 -21.98
N LYS A 23 -8.81 -16.04 -20.92
CA LYS A 23 -7.45 -16.57 -21.01
C LYS A 23 -7.39 -18.10 -21.05
N GLN A 24 -8.54 -18.78 -21.01
CA GLN A 24 -8.65 -20.24 -20.95
C GLN A 24 -7.85 -20.84 -19.78
N ILE A 25 -7.84 -20.16 -18.64
CA ILE A 25 -7.20 -20.62 -17.41
C ILE A 25 -8.29 -21.23 -16.51
N PRO A 26 -8.28 -22.56 -16.29
CA PRO A 26 -9.21 -23.20 -15.36
C PRO A 26 -9.05 -22.65 -13.95
N LEU A 27 -10.17 -22.44 -13.27
CA LEU A 27 -10.17 -21.95 -11.89
C LEU A 27 -9.41 -22.89 -10.94
N THR A 28 -9.46 -24.20 -11.19
CA THR A 28 -8.74 -25.25 -10.45
C THR A 28 -7.22 -25.12 -10.46
N ASN A 29 -6.65 -24.31 -11.36
CA ASN A 29 -5.21 -24.06 -11.41
C ASN A 29 -4.75 -23.03 -10.37
N LEU A 30 -5.69 -22.32 -9.73
CA LEU A 30 -5.34 -21.35 -8.70
C LEU A 30 -4.98 -22.05 -7.39
N VAL A 31 -3.72 -21.92 -7.00
CA VAL A 31 -3.21 -22.43 -5.72
C VAL A 31 -3.28 -21.39 -4.59
N GLY A 32 -3.26 -20.11 -4.96
CA GLY A 32 -3.27 -19.02 -4.00
C GLY A 32 -3.84 -17.74 -4.57
N PHE A 33 -4.34 -16.91 -3.67
CA PHE A 33 -4.87 -15.59 -3.97
C PHE A 33 -4.15 -14.55 -3.10
N SER A 34 -3.60 -13.52 -3.74
CA SER A 34 -2.91 -12.42 -3.06
C SER A 34 -3.51 -11.09 -3.48
N SER A 35 -3.88 -10.28 -2.49
CA SER A 35 -4.48 -8.96 -2.69
C SER A 35 -4.32 -8.08 -1.44
N ASP A 36 -4.74 -6.82 -1.54
CA ASP A 36 -4.87 -5.98 -0.36
C ASP A 36 -5.85 -6.59 0.66
N THR A 37 -5.71 -6.21 1.92
CA THR A 37 -6.49 -6.85 3.00
C THR A 37 -7.83 -6.17 3.24
N THR A 38 -8.43 -5.60 2.20
CA THR A 38 -9.75 -4.96 2.30
C THR A 38 -10.84 -6.02 2.48
N ASN A 39 -11.94 -5.65 3.13
CA ASN A 39 -13.04 -6.59 3.39
C ASN A 39 -13.62 -7.17 2.08
N VAL A 40 -13.65 -6.39 1.01
CA VAL A 40 -14.13 -6.84 -0.30
C VAL A 40 -13.25 -7.95 -0.88
N MET A 41 -11.93 -7.91 -0.64
CA MET A 41 -11.01 -8.87 -1.22
C MET A 41 -10.83 -10.12 -0.35
N VAL A 42 -10.73 -9.95 0.97
CA VAL A 42 -10.36 -11.03 1.91
C VAL A 42 -11.27 -11.16 3.13
N GLY A 43 -12.43 -10.49 3.14
CA GLY A 43 -13.42 -10.62 4.21
C GLY A 43 -13.98 -12.03 4.33
N GLU A 44 -14.54 -12.37 5.49
CA GLU A 44 -14.93 -13.74 5.83
C GLU A 44 -16.12 -14.26 5.00
N TYR A 45 -17.17 -13.46 4.84
CA TYR A 45 -18.44 -13.93 4.27
C TYR A 45 -18.66 -13.50 2.82
N HIS A 46 -18.48 -12.21 2.54
CA HIS A 46 -18.81 -11.58 1.26
C HIS A 46 -17.56 -10.89 0.68
N SER A 47 -16.67 -11.71 0.12
CA SER A 47 -15.41 -11.24 -0.47
C SER A 47 -15.03 -12.08 -1.68
N VAL A 48 -14.14 -11.54 -2.51
CA VAL A 48 -13.57 -12.28 -3.64
C VAL A 48 -12.94 -13.59 -3.17
N PHE A 49 -12.21 -13.56 -2.04
CA PHE A 49 -11.62 -14.77 -1.48
C PHE A 49 -12.65 -15.76 -0.95
N SER A 50 -13.73 -15.31 -0.30
CA SER A 50 -14.77 -16.22 0.19
C SER A 50 -15.47 -16.94 -0.98
N TYR A 51 -15.65 -16.27 -2.12
CA TYR A 51 -16.15 -16.88 -3.35
C TYR A 51 -15.17 -17.84 -4.00
N LEU A 52 -13.89 -17.50 -4.05
CA LEU A 52 -12.84 -18.43 -4.52
C LEU A 52 -12.80 -19.68 -3.65
N LYS A 53 -12.84 -19.52 -2.31
CA LYS A 53 -12.76 -20.63 -1.35
C LYS A 53 -13.95 -21.59 -1.44
N LYS A 54 -15.15 -21.09 -1.79
CA LYS A 54 -16.34 -21.92 -2.05
C LYS A 54 -16.15 -22.85 -3.26
N ASN A 55 -15.45 -22.37 -4.30
CA ASN A 55 -15.21 -23.14 -5.52
C ASN A 55 -13.90 -23.94 -5.48
N LEU A 56 -12.96 -23.53 -4.62
CA LEU A 56 -11.64 -24.12 -4.44
C LEU A 56 -11.34 -24.25 -2.95
N SER A 57 -11.65 -25.42 -2.35
CA SER A 57 -11.47 -25.62 -0.92
C SER A 57 -10.00 -25.46 -0.46
N ASP A 58 -9.04 -25.73 -1.34
CA ASP A 58 -7.62 -25.78 -0.99
C ASP A 58 -6.85 -24.50 -1.32
N ILE A 59 -7.50 -23.47 -1.88
CA ILE A 59 -6.83 -22.21 -2.21
C ILE A 59 -6.34 -21.50 -0.95
N VAL A 60 -5.10 -21.00 -1.00
CA VAL A 60 -4.46 -20.26 0.09
C VAL A 60 -4.65 -18.75 -0.08
N CYS A 61 -5.01 -18.06 1.00
CA CYS A 61 -4.99 -16.59 1.03
C CYS A 61 -3.63 -16.09 1.48
N VAL A 62 -2.97 -15.29 0.65
CA VAL A 62 -1.73 -14.58 0.99
C VAL A 62 -2.03 -13.10 1.08
N ARG A 63 -2.10 -12.57 2.30
CA ARG A 63 -2.37 -11.15 2.53
C ARG A 63 -1.17 -10.30 2.07
N CYS A 64 -1.44 -9.18 1.40
CA CYS A 64 -0.39 -8.27 0.95
C CYS A 64 0.43 -7.72 2.13
N SER A 65 1.71 -8.07 2.19
CA SER A 65 2.64 -7.60 3.22
C SER A 65 2.75 -6.07 3.25
N CYS A 66 2.79 -5.42 2.08
CA CYS A 66 2.84 -3.96 1.98
C CYS A 66 1.66 -3.29 2.68
N HIS A 67 0.45 -3.81 2.48
CA HIS A 67 -0.74 -3.26 3.14
C HIS A 67 -0.73 -3.53 4.65
N MET A 68 -0.26 -4.69 5.09
CA MET A 68 -0.13 -5.00 6.52
C MET A 68 0.89 -4.08 7.22
N VAL A 69 2.04 -3.84 6.59
CA VAL A 69 3.08 -2.93 7.11
C VAL A 69 2.53 -1.50 7.20
N TYR A 70 1.82 -1.04 6.16
CA TYR A 70 1.15 0.25 6.20
C TYR A 70 0.15 0.36 7.35
N LEU A 71 -0.72 -0.64 7.55
CA LEU A 71 -1.70 -0.62 8.64
C LEU A 71 -1.01 -0.56 10.00
N ALA A 72 0.06 -1.32 10.20
CA ALA A 72 0.85 -1.28 11.43
C ALA A 72 1.47 0.10 11.68
N ALA A 73 2.12 0.68 10.67
CA ALA A 73 2.73 2.01 10.74
C ALA A 73 1.68 3.10 10.98
N SER A 74 0.57 3.09 10.24
CA SER A 74 -0.54 4.03 10.38
C SER A 74 -1.12 4.01 11.79
N LYS A 75 -1.32 2.82 12.37
CA LYS A 75 -1.82 2.69 13.75
C LYS A 75 -0.79 3.13 14.79
N ALA A 76 0.50 2.88 14.56
CA ALA A 76 1.56 3.37 15.43
C ALA A 76 1.66 4.90 15.41
N CYS A 77 1.54 5.53 14.24
CA CYS A 77 1.59 7.00 14.12
C CYS A 77 0.43 7.70 14.82
N LEU A 78 -0.74 7.07 14.95
CA LEU A 78 -1.84 7.60 15.78
C LEU A 78 -1.48 7.73 17.27
N GLN A 79 -0.43 7.07 17.74
CA GLN A 79 0.07 7.19 19.12
C GLN A 79 1.11 8.32 19.26
N LEU A 80 1.58 8.89 18.15
CA LEU A 80 2.50 10.01 18.16
C LEU A 80 1.72 11.33 18.32
N PRO A 81 2.31 12.34 18.98
CA PRO A 81 1.74 13.68 18.97
C PRO A 81 1.69 14.22 17.52
N GLY A 82 0.57 14.83 17.13
CA GLY A 82 0.44 15.42 15.79
C GLY A 82 1.51 16.46 15.45
N SER A 83 2.10 17.12 16.47
CA SER A 83 3.23 18.04 16.28
C SER A 83 4.47 17.37 15.70
N VAL A 84 4.69 16.08 15.96
CA VAL A 84 5.81 15.31 15.39
C VAL A 84 5.57 15.06 13.90
N GLU A 85 4.35 14.68 13.53
CA GLU A 85 3.94 14.51 12.13
C GLU A 85 4.09 15.83 11.37
N ASP A 86 3.55 16.92 11.90
CA ASP A 86 3.68 18.26 11.32
C ASP A 86 5.14 18.67 11.15
N MET A 87 5.99 18.40 12.15
CA MET A 87 7.42 18.73 12.09
C MET A 87 8.11 17.97 10.94
N ILE A 88 7.86 16.67 10.79
CA ILE A 88 8.43 15.84 9.73
C ILE A 88 7.99 16.36 8.36
N TYR A 89 6.70 16.64 8.18
CA TYR A 89 6.17 17.20 6.93
C TYR A 89 6.76 18.57 6.61
N ASN A 90 6.89 19.45 7.60
CA ASN A 90 7.44 20.79 7.42
C ASN A 90 8.93 20.75 7.03
N ILE A 91 9.73 19.90 7.68
CA ILE A 91 11.15 19.70 7.34
C ILE A 91 11.27 19.15 5.92
N GLY A 92 10.51 18.09 5.60
CA GLY A 92 10.46 17.49 4.27
C GLY A 92 10.10 18.52 3.20
N SER A 93 9.01 19.25 3.38
CA SER A 93 8.54 20.29 2.46
C SER A 93 9.56 21.43 2.28
N HIS A 94 10.23 21.84 3.36
CA HIS A 94 11.21 22.91 3.32
C HIS A 94 12.43 22.53 2.48
N PHE A 95 13.04 21.36 2.72
CA PHE A 95 14.31 20.99 2.10
C PHE A 95 14.16 20.19 0.79
N SER A 96 13.12 19.37 0.62
CA SER A 96 13.04 18.45 -0.54
C SER A 96 12.78 19.15 -1.88
N ARG A 97 12.17 20.35 -1.88
CA ARG A 97 11.65 21.00 -3.11
C ARG A 97 12.60 22.01 -3.75
N SER A 98 13.61 22.49 -3.02
CA SER A 98 14.49 23.58 -3.49
C SER A 98 15.94 23.17 -3.44
N TYR A 99 16.60 23.19 -4.60
CA TYR A 99 18.04 22.93 -4.72
C TYR A 99 18.86 23.84 -3.81
N GLY A 100 18.56 25.15 -3.79
CA GLY A 100 19.30 26.10 -2.95
C GLY A 100 19.17 25.84 -1.45
N LYS A 101 18.05 25.26 -0.99
CA LYS A 101 17.91 24.85 0.42
C LYS A 101 18.64 23.53 0.71
N GLN A 102 18.74 22.63 -0.26
CA GLN A 102 19.51 21.39 -0.14
C GLN A 102 21.01 21.68 -0.04
N GLU A 103 21.52 22.60 -0.86
CA GLU A 103 22.92 23.02 -0.80
C GLU A 103 23.25 23.70 0.54
N LYS A 104 22.37 24.59 1.03
CA LYS A 104 22.54 25.19 2.36
C LYS A 104 22.53 24.16 3.49
N LEU A 105 21.67 23.14 3.40
CA LEU A 105 21.67 22.04 4.38
C LEU A 105 22.98 21.25 4.32
N LYS A 106 23.48 21.00 3.12
CA LYS A 106 24.77 20.33 2.91
C LYS A 106 25.93 21.13 3.51
N GLU A 107 26.02 22.44 3.21
CA GLU A 107 27.02 23.34 3.79
C GLU A 107 26.97 23.34 5.33
N PHE A 108 25.76 23.34 5.90
CA PHE A 108 25.57 23.27 7.35
C PHE A 108 26.07 21.95 7.94
N GLN A 109 25.73 20.81 7.32
CA GLN A 109 26.23 19.49 7.74
C GLN A 109 27.76 19.39 7.64
N GLU A 110 28.37 19.94 6.58
CA GLU A 110 29.83 20.01 6.42
C GLU A 110 30.48 20.86 7.52
N PHE A 111 29.89 22.03 7.82
CA PHE A 111 30.37 22.92 8.87
C PHE A 111 30.39 22.25 10.25
N PHE A 112 29.33 21.51 10.59
CA PHE A 112 29.24 20.75 11.84
C PHE A 112 29.96 19.40 11.80
N LYS A 113 30.57 19.03 10.66
CA LYS A 113 31.27 17.75 10.45
C LYS A 113 30.37 16.54 10.72
N THR A 114 29.12 16.61 10.30
CA THR A 114 28.17 15.48 10.36
C THR A 114 28.08 14.79 9.01
N ASP A 115 27.50 13.58 9.00
CA ASP A 115 27.20 12.88 7.77
C ASP A 115 26.28 13.70 6.86
N ILE A 116 26.52 13.60 5.54
CA ILE A 116 25.76 14.33 4.54
C ILE A 116 24.48 13.55 4.22
N HIS A 117 23.35 14.06 4.69
CA HIS A 117 22.04 13.50 4.41
C HIS A 117 21.25 14.37 3.43
N LYS A 118 20.37 13.70 2.68
CA LYS A 118 19.34 14.34 1.85
C LYS A 118 17.98 14.11 2.50
N VAL A 119 17.29 15.19 2.84
CA VAL A 119 15.92 15.12 3.32
C VAL A 119 14.98 14.83 2.16
N LEU A 120 14.27 13.72 2.25
CA LEU A 120 13.23 13.34 1.29
C LEU A 120 11.85 13.71 1.84
N LEU A 121 10.90 13.95 0.94
CA LEU A 121 9.50 14.09 1.32
C LEU A 121 8.93 12.69 1.64
N PRO A 122 8.03 12.55 2.64
CA PRO A 122 7.23 11.34 2.79
C PRO A 122 6.54 10.96 1.47
N SER A 123 6.34 9.67 1.25
CA SER A 123 5.78 9.20 -0.02
C SER A 123 4.35 9.71 -0.20
N VAL A 124 4.04 10.24 -1.38
CA VAL A 124 2.67 10.63 -1.74
C VAL A 124 1.77 9.42 -2.03
N THR A 125 2.33 8.21 -2.07
CA THR A 125 1.53 7.00 -2.29
C THR A 125 0.77 6.66 -1.01
N ARG A 126 -0.54 6.36 -1.15
CA ARG A 126 -1.49 6.16 -0.05
C ARG A 126 -1.00 5.21 1.07
N TRP A 127 -0.22 4.19 0.71
CA TRP A 127 0.28 3.19 1.67
C TRP A 127 1.58 3.59 2.37
N LEU A 128 2.19 4.70 2.00
CA LEU A 128 3.46 5.18 2.56
C LEU A 128 3.41 6.67 2.90
N SER A 129 2.20 7.25 2.93
CA SER A 129 1.94 8.65 3.26
C SER A 129 1.63 8.87 4.75
N VAL A 130 1.98 7.90 5.59
CA VAL A 130 1.92 8.03 7.05
C VAL A 130 3.08 8.92 7.50
#